data_AF-A0AA39HWG1-F1
#
_entry.id   AF-A0AA39HWG1-F1
#
_cell.length_a   1.000
_cell.length_b   1.000
_cell.length_c   1.000
_cell.angle_alpha   90.00
_cell.angle_beta   90.00
_cell.angle_gamma   90.00
#
_symmetry.space_group_name_H-M   'P 1'
#
loop_
_entity.id
_entity.type
_entity.pdbx_description
1 polymer ?
#
loop_
_entity_poly.entity_id
_entity_poly.type
_entity_poly.pdbx_seq_one_letter_code
_entity_poly.pdbx_strand_id
1 'polypeptide(L)'
;MNAEIVMFVADLLYGIPSMTLYIVVLAQLVRPKYKKQFSRPFFRLCFFIGVADCCGYVVFFLFYTLPLYSFLSSFFGSSLFSPSAFTTAMYFSAYLFGYVQLFGNCFLTFNRFTCIVFPLKHDRIWRYCFPISIVATLTVYAGESLKST
;
A
#
# COMPACT_ATOMS: atom_id res chain seq x y z
N MET A 1 -21.75 -18.28 11.60
CA MET A 1 -21.14 -18.09 12.93
C MET A 1 -19.80 -18.81 13.11
N ASN A 2 -19.71 -20.15 13.20
CA ASN A 2 -18.41 -20.82 13.45
C ASN A 2 -17.38 -20.61 12.32
N ALA A 3 -17.80 -20.67 11.05
CA ALA A 3 -16.91 -20.45 9.91
C ALA A 3 -16.41 -18.98 9.81
N GLU A 4 -17.25 -18.01 10.12
CA GLU A 4 -16.88 -16.58 10.11
C GLU A 4 -15.86 -16.26 11.21
N ILE A 5 -16.01 -16.87 12.40
CA ILE A 5 -15.04 -16.71 13.48
C ILE A 5 -13.69 -17.33 13.10
N VAL A 6 -13.70 -18.49 12.43
CA VAL A 6 -12.46 -19.13 11.94
C VAL A 6 -11.76 -18.26 10.88
N MET A 7 -12.51 -17.68 9.94
CA MET A 7 -11.95 -16.75 8.95
C MET A 7 -11.36 -15.49 9.62
N PHE A 8 -12.06 -14.92 10.61
CA PHE A 8 -11.58 -13.76 11.35
C PHE A 8 -10.29 -14.05 12.13
N VAL A 9 -10.23 -15.20 12.79
CA VAL A 9 -9.03 -15.63 13.52
C VAL A 9 -7.88 -15.85 12.56
N ALA A 10 -8.12 -16.46 11.40
CA ALA A 10 -7.10 -16.67 10.37
C ALA A 10 -6.57 -15.33 9.80
N ASP A 11 -7.46 -14.37 9.53
CA ASP A 11 -7.11 -13.03 9.06
C ASP A 11 -6.23 -12.27 10.07
N LEU A 12 -6.54 -12.38 11.36
CA LEU A 12 -5.70 -11.80 12.43
C LEU A 12 -4.36 -12.52 12.57
N LEU A 13 -4.36 -13.85 12.50
CA LEU A 13 -3.16 -14.67 12.61
C LEU A 13 -2.17 -14.43 11.46
N TYR A 14 -2.68 -14.12 10.27
CA TYR A 14 -1.85 -13.73 9.13
C TYR A 14 -1.49 -12.24 9.17
N GLY A 15 -2.46 -11.41 9.54
CA GLY A 15 -2.37 -9.95 9.55
C GLY A 15 -1.35 -9.38 10.54
N ILE A 16 -1.39 -9.84 11.79
CA ILE A 16 -0.53 -9.32 12.86
C ILE A 16 0.95 -9.60 12.57
N PRO A 17 1.38 -10.83 12.19
CA PRO A 17 2.77 -11.09 11.82
C PRO A 17 3.20 -10.28 10.59
N SER A 18 2.34 -10.16 9.57
CA SER A 18 2.62 -9.40 8.36
C SER A 18 2.91 -7.93 8.69
N MET A 19 2.03 -7.26 9.46
CA MET A 19 2.25 -5.88 9.90
C MET A 19 3.50 -5.72 10.76
N THR A 20 3.77 -6.68 11.63
CA THR A 20 4.98 -6.67 12.46
C THR A 20 6.24 -6.69 11.60
N LEU A 21 6.28 -7.53 10.56
CA LEU A 21 7.40 -7.58 9.63
C LEU A 21 7.58 -6.25 8.87
N TYR A 22 6.50 -5.64 8.39
CA TYR A 22 6.56 -4.34 7.73
C TYR A 22 7.11 -3.23 8.64
N ILE A 23 6.63 -3.16 9.87
CA ILE A 23 7.12 -2.18 10.87
C ILE A 23 8.59 -2.42 11.19
N VAL A 24 9.02 -3.67 11.32
CA VAL A 24 10.44 -4.00 11.54
C VAL A 24 11.29 -3.55 10.36
N VAL A 25 10.87 -3.78 9.11
CA VAL A 25 11.59 -3.33 7.91
C VAL A 25 11.71 -1.80 7.90
N LEU A 26 10.62 -1.08 8.17
CA LEU A 26 10.64 0.39 8.26
C LEU A 26 11.57 0.88 9.38
N ALA A 27 11.49 0.27 10.57
CA ALA A 27 12.33 0.63 11.70
C ALA A 27 13.82 0.38 11.42
N GLN A 28 14.16 -0.71 10.75
CA GLN A 28 15.55 -0.99 10.34
C GLN A 28 16.03 0.01 9.28
N LEU A 29 15.18 0.44 8.34
CA LEU A 29 15.55 1.43 7.33
C LEU A 29 15.78 2.83 7.90
N VAL A 30 15.02 3.22 8.93
CA VAL A 30 15.12 4.56 9.57
C VAL A 30 16.32 4.65 10.53
N ARG A 31 16.91 3.52 10.93
CA ARG A 31 18.05 3.52 11.86
C ARG A 31 19.20 4.38 11.32
N PRO A 32 19.78 5.28 12.15
CA PRO A 32 20.78 6.24 11.72
C PRO A 32 22.08 5.59 11.19
N LYS A 33 22.34 4.34 11.60
CA LYS A 33 23.43 3.50 11.08
C LYS A 33 23.38 3.30 9.56
N TYR A 34 22.20 3.44 8.95
CA TYR A 34 21.97 3.24 7.51
C TYR A 34 21.70 4.54 6.73
N LYS A 35 21.95 5.74 7.33
CA LYS A 35 21.75 7.04 6.65
C LYS A 35 22.45 7.14 5.29
N LYS A 36 23.66 6.58 5.14
CA LYS A 36 24.38 6.53 3.85
C LYS A 36 23.69 5.64 2.81
N GLN A 37 23.01 4.57 3.23
CA GLN A 37 22.26 3.68 2.34
C GLN A 37 20.90 4.27 1.95
N PHE A 38 20.27 5.05 2.84
CA PHE A 38 19.01 5.77 2.56
C PHE A 38 19.15 6.85 1.47
N SER A 39 20.39 7.23 1.13
CA SER A 39 20.66 8.09 -0.03
C SER A 39 20.40 7.40 -1.36
N ARG A 40 20.38 6.05 -1.42
CA ARG A 40 20.14 5.32 -2.66
C ARG A 40 18.64 5.26 -2.97
N PRO A 41 18.24 5.44 -4.25
CA PRO A 41 16.83 5.48 -4.65
C PRO A 41 16.08 4.19 -4.30
N PHE A 42 16.77 3.05 -4.30
CA PHE A 42 16.21 1.75 -3.92
C PHE A 42 15.62 1.75 -2.49
N PHE A 43 16.37 2.25 -1.50
CA PHE A 43 15.92 2.25 -0.11
C PHE A 43 14.79 3.25 0.12
N ARG A 44 14.78 4.39 -0.60
CA ARG A 44 13.68 5.35 -0.53
C ARG A 44 12.36 4.79 -1.07
N LEU A 45 12.41 4.05 -2.19
CA LEU A 45 11.24 3.38 -2.74
C LEU A 45 10.74 2.29 -1.80
N CYS A 46 11.65 1.46 -1.29
CA CYS A 46 11.29 0.40 -0.35
C CYS A 46 10.63 0.97 0.92
N PHE A 47 11.12 2.11 1.41
CA PHE A 47 10.48 2.83 2.51
C PHE A 47 9.07 3.33 2.16
N PHE A 48 8.92 3.99 1.01
CA PHE A 48 7.63 4.54 0.59
C PHE A 48 6.58 3.45 0.37
N ILE A 49 6.97 2.34 -0.26
CA ILE A 49 6.12 1.16 -0.46
C ILE A 49 5.76 0.54 0.90
N GLY A 50 6.72 0.36 1.80
CA GLY A 50 6.44 -0.19 3.13
C GLY A 50 5.47 0.66 3.95
N VAL A 51 5.55 1.99 3.84
CA VAL A 51 4.59 2.92 4.47
C VAL A 51 3.22 2.80 3.80
N ALA A 52 3.16 2.77 2.47
CA ALA A 52 1.92 2.61 1.72
C ALA A 52 1.23 1.27 2.04
N ASP A 53 2.00 0.19 2.18
CA ASP A 53 1.49 -1.14 2.54
C ASP A 53 0.94 -1.17 3.97
N CYS A 54 1.60 -0.50 4.93
CA CYS A 54 1.07 -0.37 6.30
C CYS A 54 -0.25 0.40 6.32
N CYS A 55 -0.29 1.56 5.66
CA CYS A 55 -1.50 2.38 5.57
C CYS A 55 -2.62 1.64 4.84
N GLY A 56 -2.30 1.02 3.71
CA GLY A 56 -3.23 0.23 2.91
C GLY A 56 -3.80 -0.95 3.69
N TYR A 57 -2.97 -1.69 4.43
CA TYR A 57 -3.43 -2.78 5.28
C TYR A 57 -4.40 -2.31 6.37
N VAL A 58 -4.10 -1.22 7.07
CA VAL A 58 -5.00 -0.67 8.10
C VAL A 58 -6.34 -0.25 7.51
N VAL A 59 -6.31 0.46 6.38
CA VAL A 59 -7.54 0.90 5.70
C VAL A 59 -8.35 -0.30 5.20
N PHE A 60 -7.70 -1.27 4.55
CA PHE A 60 -8.36 -2.46 4.03
C PHE A 60 -8.96 -3.31 5.15
N PHE A 61 -8.20 -3.53 6.22
CA PHE A 61 -8.68 -4.31 7.36
C PHE A 61 -9.90 -3.63 8.02
N LEU A 62 -9.83 -2.33 8.29
CA LEU A 62 -10.89 -1.61 8.98
C LEU A 62 -12.16 -1.40 8.13
N PHE A 63 -12.01 -1.13 6.83
CA PHE A 63 -13.12 -0.70 5.97
C PHE A 63 -13.63 -1.77 5.00
N TYR A 64 -12.86 -2.84 4.75
CA TYR A 64 -13.30 -3.97 3.91
C TYR A 64 -13.45 -5.25 4.72
N THR A 65 -12.44 -5.62 5.51
CA THR A 65 -12.46 -6.89 6.25
C THR A 65 -13.45 -6.87 7.41
N LEU A 66 -13.45 -5.83 8.25
CA LEU A 66 -14.36 -5.77 9.40
C LEU A 66 -15.87 -5.73 9.05
N PRO A 67 -16.34 -5.00 8.03
CA PRO A 67 -17.77 -4.99 7.66
C PRO A 67 -18.28 -6.30 7.07
N LEU A 68 -17.41 -7.15 6.52
CA LEU A 68 -17.78 -8.46 5.97
C LEU A 68 -18.21 -9.44 7.06
N TYR A 69 -17.83 -9.19 8.31
CA TYR A 69 -18.20 -10.04 9.43
C TYR A 69 -19.58 -9.67 9.97
N SER A 70 -20.52 -10.61 9.88
CA SER A 70 -21.92 -10.43 10.28
C SER A 70 -22.11 -9.93 11.71
N PHE A 71 -21.19 -10.21 12.64
CA PHE A 71 -21.23 -9.74 14.02
C PHE A 71 -20.88 -8.25 14.20
N LEU A 72 -20.13 -7.65 13.27
CA LEU A 72 -19.81 -6.22 13.25
C LEU A 72 -20.75 -5.41 12.32
N SER A 73 -21.60 -6.09 11.54
CA SER A 73 -22.56 -5.46 10.64
C SER A 73 -23.50 -4.47 11.34
N SER A 74 -23.83 -4.68 12.61
CA SER A 74 -24.66 -3.74 13.39
C SER A 74 -23.92 -2.44 13.73
N PHE A 75 -22.60 -2.49 13.88
CA PHE A 75 -21.75 -1.32 14.14
C PHE A 75 -21.43 -0.56 12.85
N PHE A 76 -21.10 -1.28 11.77
CA PHE A 76 -20.83 -0.72 10.44
C PHE A 76 -22.10 -0.39 9.64
N GLY A 77 -23.28 -0.85 10.07
CA GLY A 77 -24.58 -0.46 9.52
C GLY A 77 -25.19 0.77 10.22
N SER A 78 -24.52 1.31 11.24
CA SER A 78 -24.96 2.51 11.95
C SER A 78 -24.73 3.79 11.11
N SER A 79 -25.40 4.89 11.47
CA SER A 79 -25.39 6.18 10.75
C SER A 79 -24.00 6.77 10.45
N LEU A 80 -22.92 6.25 11.06
CA LEU A 80 -21.53 6.63 10.80
C LEU A 80 -20.97 6.12 9.46
N PHE A 81 -21.54 5.05 8.90
CA PHE A 81 -21.13 4.42 7.64
C PHE A 81 -22.17 4.53 6.53
N SER A 82 -23.19 5.38 6.74
CA SER A 82 -24.10 5.82 5.68
C SER A 82 -23.31 6.31 4.45
N PRO A 83 -23.79 6.13 3.20
CA PRO A 83 -23.09 6.58 2.00
C PRO A 83 -22.79 8.07 2.10
N SER A 84 -21.55 8.36 2.49
CA SER A 84 -21.03 9.69 2.77
C SER A 84 -19.72 9.86 2.03
N ALA A 85 -19.32 11.11 1.79
CA ALA A 85 -18.04 11.41 1.16
C ALA A 85 -16.86 10.75 1.90
N PHE A 86 -16.99 10.54 3.21
CA PHE A 86 -15.98 9.87 4.02
C PHE A 86 -15.85 8.39 3.67
N THR A 87 -16.97 7.65 3.61
CA THR A 87 -16.94 6.22 3.27
C THR A 87 -16.39 6.01 1.86
N THR A 88 -16.82 6.83 0.89
CA THR A 88 -16.30 6.82 -0.48
C THR A 88 -14.80 7.14 -0.53
N ALA A 89 -14.32 8.12 0.25
CA ALA A 89 -12.90 8.45 0.32
C ALA A 89 -12.06 7.30 0.92
N MET A 90 -12.58 6.59 1.92
CA MET A 90 -11.88 5.44 2.51
C MET A 90 -11.81 4.28 1.52
N TYR A 91 -12.92 3.96 0.84
CA TYR A 91 -12.94 2.98 -0.25
C TYR A 91 -11.97 3.35 -1.39
N PHE A 92 -11.98 4.62 -1.81
CA PHE A 92 -11.05 5.16 -2.80
C PHE A 92 -9.58 5.01 -2.36
N SER A 93 -9.28 5.32 -1.09
CA SER A 93 -7.93 5.22 -0.56
C SER A 93 -7.42 3.78 -0.56
N ALA A 94 -8.27 2.79 -0.25
CA ALA A 94 -7.90 1.38 -0.30
C ALA A 94 -7.46 0.94 -1.71
N TYR A 95 -8.22 1.33 -2.75
CA TYR A 95 -7.85 1.05 -4.13
C TYR A 95 -6.56 1.78 -4.52
N LEU A 96 -6.44 3.06 -4.17
CA LEU A 96 -5.22 3.84 -4.41
C LEU A 96 -3.98 3.15 -3.82
N PHE A 97 -4.05 2.68 -2.57
CA PHE A 97 -2.95 1.95 -1.94
C PHE A 97 -2.61 0.65 -2.68
N GLY A 98 -3.62 -0.09 -3.15
CA GLY A 98 -3.40 -1.28 -3.99
C GLY A 98 -2.64 -0.99 -5.28
N TYR A 99 -2.99 0.09 -5.99
CA TYR A 99 -2.23 0.50 -7.18
C TYR A 99 -0.83 0.99 -6.83
N VAL A 100 -0.68 1.78 -5.76
CA VAL A 100 0.64 2.26 -5.30
C VAL A 100 1.56 1.07 -4.97
N GLN A 101 1.03 0.02 -4.35
CA GLN A 101 1.78 -1.20 -4.08
C GLN A 101 2.19 -1.93 -5.36
N LEU A 102 1.26 -2.10 -6.31
CA LEU A 102 1.54 -2.75 -7.60
C LEU A 102 2.62 -1.99 -8.39
N PHE A 103 2.41 -0.68 -8.59
CA PHE A 103 3.39 0.16 -9.29
C PHE A 103 4.70 0.21 -8.53
N GLY A 104 4.66 0.40 -7.21
CA GLY A 104 5.83 0.40 -6.34
C GLY A 104 6.69 -0.84 -6.51
N ASN A 105 6.09 -2.03 -6.50
CA ASN A 105 6.78 -3.30 -6.69
C ASN A 105 7.38 -3.44 -8.10
N CYS A 106 6.66 -3.00 -9.13
CA CYS A 106 7.20 -2.92 -10.50
C CYS A 106 8.43 -2.01 -10.54
N PHE A 107 8.32 -0.79 -10.00
CA PHE A 107 9.43 0.17 -9.93
C PHE A 107 10.62 -0.37 -9.14
N LEU A 108 10.38 -1.08 -8.03
CA LEU A 108 11.42 -1.70 -7.23
C LEU A 108 12.17 -2.80 -8.02
N THR A 109 11.44 -3.58 -8.81
CA THR A 109 12.01 -4.62 -9.69
C THR A 109 12.81 -3.98 -10.83
N PHE A 110 12.27 -2.94 -11.47
CA PHE A 110 13.01 -2.15 -12.45
C PHE A 110 14.27 -1.52 -11.85
N ASN A 111 14.23 -1.06 -10.60
CA ASN A 111 15.39 -0.48 -9.92
C ASN A 111 16.55 -1.47 -9.87
N ARG A 112 16.23 -2.70 -9.45
CA ARG A 112 17.18 -3.82 -9.37
C ARG A 112 17.68 -4.21 -10.75
N PHE A 113 16.80 -4.30 -11.73
CA PHE A 113 17.15 -4.63 -13.11
C PHE A 113 18.10 -3.60 -13.72
N THR A 114 17.79 -2.31 -13.63
CA THR A 114 18.65 -1.23 -14.14
C THR A 114 20.00 -1.18 -13.43
N CYS A 115 20.06 -1.53 -12.14
CA CYS A 115 21.32 -1.60 -11.40
C CYS A 115 22.26 -2.70 -11.91
N ILE A 116 21.70 -3.80 -12.40
CA ILE A 116 22.45 -4.94 -12.96
C ILE A 116 22.85 -4.65 -14.42
N VAL A 117 21.93 -4.11 -15.22
CA VAL A 117 22.14 -3.94 -16.67
C VAL A 117 22.87 -2.64 -17.02
N PHE A 118 22.66 -1.54 -16.28
CA PHE A 118 23.23 -0.22 -16.57
C PHE A 118 23.83 0.46 -15.33
N PRO A 119 24.97 -0.05 -14.80
CA PRO A 119 25.61 0.50 -13.60
C PRO A 119 26.09 1.96 -13.75
N LEU A 120 26.30 2.46 -14.98
CA LEU A 120 26.92 3.77 -15.24
C LEU A 120 25.96 4.98 -15.31
N LYS A 121 24.62 4.79 -15.36
CA LYS A 121 23.64 5.89 -15.50
C LYS A 121 22.43 5.81 -14.55
N HIS A 122 22.52 5.00 -13.50
CA HIS A 122 21.42 4.69 -12.57
C HIS A 122 20.77 5.93 -11.93
N ASP A 123 21.58 6.89 -11.48
CA ASP A 123 21.10 8.10 -10.78
C ASP A 123 20.26 9.03 -11.66
N ARG A 124 20.51 9.06 -12.98
CA ARG A 124 19.81 9.98 -13.90
C ARG A 124 18.44 9.44 -14.31
N ILE A 125 18.31 8.12 -14.47
CA ILE A 125 17.06 7.45 -14.86
C ILE A 125 16.05 7.46 -13.70
N TRP A 126 16.53 7.22 -12.48
CA TRP A 126 15.67 7.18 -11.29
C TRP A 126 15.04 8.51 -10.90
N ARG A 127 15.64 9.63 -11.32
CA ARG A 127 15.10 10.97 -11.12
C ARG A 127 13.86 11.24 -11.99
N TYR A 128 13.71 10.54 -13.12
CA TYR A 128 12.56 10.63 -14.02
C TYR A 128 11.51 9.52 -13.77
N CYS A 129 11.91 8.33 -13.34
CA CYS A 129 10.96 7.24 -13.04
C CYS A 129 10.05 7.54 -11.84
N PHE A 130 10.53 8.30 -10.85
CA PHE A 130 9.75 8.66 -9.66
C PHE A 130 8.50 9.49 -9.99
N PRO A 131 8.58 10.60 -10.75
CA PRO A 131 7.38 11.32 -11.19
C PRO A 131 6.53 10.53 -12.18
N ILE A 132 7.14 9.66 -13.02
CA ILE A 132 6.38 8.79 -13.94
C ILE A 132 5.51 7.79 -13.17
N SER A 133 5.98 7.26 -12.03
CA SER A 133 5.14 6.40 -11.18
C SER A 133 3.90 7.13 -10.70
N ILE A 134 4.06 8.36 -10.21
CA ILE A 134 2.96 9.17 -9.69
C ILE A 134 1.99 9.54 -10.82
N VAL A 135 2.51 9.96 -11.98
CA VAL A 135 1.70 10.29 -13.15
C VAL A 135 0.98 9.06 -13.70
N ALA A 136 1.62 7.89 -13.75
CA ALA A 136 1.01 6.65 -14.21
C ALA A 136 -0.11 6.19 -13.27
N THR A 137 0.09 6.27 -11.96
CA THR A 137 -0.98 5.97 -10.99
C THR A 137 -2.14 6.96 -11.15
N LEU A 138 -1.89 8.23 -11.41
CA LEU A 138 -2.95 9.22 -11.65
C LEU A 138 -3.67 9.04 -13.01
N THR A 139 -2.95 8.70 -14.09
CA THR A 139 -3.54 8.57 -15.43
C THR A 139 -4.32 7.28 -15.63
N VAL A 140 -3.82 6.14 -15.12
CA VAL A 140 -4.56 4.87 -15.13
C VAL A 140 -5.86 5.03 -14.35
N TYR A 141 -5.83 5.75 -13.22
CA TYR A 141 -6.99 5.94 -12.38
C TYR A 141 -7.98 6.98 -12.93
N ALA A 142 -7.50 8.05 -13.57
CA ALA A 142 -8.35 9.00 -14.30
C ALA A 142 -9.10 8.29 -15.45
N GLY A 143 -8.44 7.32 -16.10
CA GLY A 143 -9.05 6.49 -17.14
C GLY A 143 -10.17 5.56 -16.63
N GLU A 144 -10.05 5.02 -15.42
CA GLU A 144 -11.12 4.21 -14.82
C GLU A 144 -12.28 5.06 -14.28
N SER A 145 -12.00 6.24 -13.70
CA SER A 145 -13.05 7.16 -13.23
C SER A 145 -13.96 7.67 -14.36
N LEU A 146 -13.43 7.80 -15.59
CA LEU A 146 -14.18 8.21 -16.79
C LEU A 146 -15.03 7.08 -17.40
N LYS A 147 -14.78 5.82 -17.07
CA LYS A 147 -15.60 4.67 -17.51
C LYS A 147 -16.78 4.37 -16.59
N SER A 148 -16.77 4.90 -15.38
CA SER A 148 -17.82 4.71 -14.37
C SER A 148 -18.89 5.81 -14.38
N THR A 149 -18.82 6.77 -15.32
CA THR A 149 -19.85 7.81 -15.57
C THR A 149 -20.54 7.50 -16.89
#